data_AF-A0A2E0SAJ5-F1
#
_entry.id   AF-A0A2E0SAJ5-F1
#
_cell.length_a   1.000
_cell.length_b   1.000
_cell.length_c   1.000
_cell.angle_alpha   90.00
_cell.angle_beta   90.00
_cell.angle_gamma   90.00
#
_symmetry.space_group_name_H-M   'P 1'
#
loop_
_entity.id
_entity.type
_entity.pdbx_description
1 polymer ?
#
loop_
_entity_poly.entity_id
_entity_poly.type
_entity_poly.pdbx_seq_one_letter_code
_entity_poly.pdbx_strand_id
1 'polypeptide(L)'
;MAKQIGEETKITLDLKTLGMIGAGIVTLVGMWFALQADIALAKELPEPVIDRVEYDLKDELIRETIMNTQEDVEEMKEKLDKIDERLYEIQKNR
;
A
#
# COMPACT_ATOMS: atom_id res chain seq x y z
N MET A 1 46.89 -24.98 13.58
CA MET A 1 46.87 -24.57 15.00
C MET A 1 46.71 -23.06 15.06
N ALA A 2 45.53 -22.56 15.40
CA ALA A 2 45.28 -21.13 15.52
C ALA A 2 45.82 -20.65 16.88
N LYS A 3 46.66 -19.61 16.87
CA LYS A 3 47.26 -19.02 18.07
C LYS A 3 46.15 -18.29 18.84
N GLN A 4 45.76 -18.82 20.00
CA GLN A 4 44.75 -18.21 20.86
C GLN A 4 45.30 -16.87 21.40
N ILE A 5 44.54 -15.78 21.20
CA ILE A 5 44.87 -14.46 21.76
C ILE A 5 44.20 -14.38 23.14
N GLY A 6 45.01 -14.33 24.21
CA GLY A 6 44.54 -14.18 25.59
C GLY A 6 44.51 -12.71 26.05
N GLU A 7 43.80 -12.43 27.13
CA GLU A 7 43.50 -11.07 27.65
C GLU A 7 44.72 -10.18 27.93
N GLU A 8 45.90 -10.75 28.17
CA GLU A 8 47.14 -9.98 28.37
C GLU A 8 47.98 -9.75 27.09
N THR A 9 47.46 -10.16 25.93
CA THR A 9 48.15 -9.96 24.66
C THR A 9 48.04 -8.50 24.24
N LYS A 10 49.10 -7.70 24.43
CA LYS A 10 49.20 -6.37 23.84
C LYS A 10 49.26 -6.49 22.32
N ILE A 11 48.11 -6.41 21.67
CA ILE A 11 48.03 -6.35 20.21
C ILE A 11 48.60 -5.00 19.80
N THR A 12 49.85 -4.96 19.34
CA THR A 12 50.43 -3.77 18.72
C THR A 12 49.85 -3.64 17.32
N LEU A 13 48.60 -3.22 17.24
CA LEU A 13 47.95 -2.87 16.00
C LEU A 13 48.67 -1.65 15.42
N ASP A 14 49.43 -1.87 14.34
CA ASP A 14 50.03 -0.79 13.58
C ASP A 14 48.93 0.15 13.06
N LEU A 15 49.14 1.46 13.18
CA LEU A 15 48.17 2.49 12.80
C LEU A 15 47.74 2.33 11.33
N LYS A 16 48.65 1.83 10.49
CA LYS A 16 48.39 1.51 9.08
C LYS A 16 47.36 0.39 8.92
N THR A 17 47.45 -0.66 9.73
CA THR A 17 46.51 -1.80 9.70
C THR A 17 45.13 -1.38 10.21
N LEU A 18 45.07 -0.59 11.29
CA LEU A 18 43.81 -0.01 11.77
C LEU A 18 43.20 0.96 10.75
N GLY A 19 44.02 1.76 10.06
CA GLY A 19 43.56 2.64 8.99
C GLY A 19 42.99 1.86 7.80
N MET A 20 43.61 0.76 7.40
CA MET A 20 43.08 -0.11 6.33
C MET A 20 41.78 -0.80 6.73
N ILE A 21 41.68 -1.29 7.97
CA ILE A 21 40.44 -1.89 8.49
C ILE A 21 39.33 -0.83 8.56
N GLY A 22 39.65 0.37 9.05
CA GLY A 22 38.72 1.50 9.08
C GLY A 22 38.22 1.89 7.70
N ALA A 23 39.10 1.99 6.71
CA ALA A 23 38.73 2.28 5.33
C ALA A 23 37.82 1.18 4.73
N GLY A 24 38.11 -0.09 5.03
CA GLY A 24 37.26 -1.22 4.63
C GLY A 24 35.86 -1.14 5.24
N ILE A 25 35.77 -0.82 6.54
CA ILE A 25 34.50 -0.66 7.25
C ILE A 25 33.69 0.50 6.67
N VAL A 26 34.32 1.66 6.45
CA VAL A 26 33.65 2.84 5.87
C VAL A 26 33.08 2.53 4.49
N THR A 27 33.81 1.76 3.67
CA THR A 27 33.36 1.37 2.34
C THR A 27 32.11 0.46 2.40
N LEU A 28 32.12 -0.54 3.29
CA LEU A 28 30.98 -1.45 3.47
C LEU A 28 29.75 -0.72 4.00
N VAL A 29 29.94 0.17 4.97
CA VAL A 29 28.87 0.99 5.53
C VAL A 29 28.30 1.94 4.46
N GLY A 30 29.16 2.56 3.64
CA GLY A 30 28.73 3.40 2.53
C GLY A 30 27.89 2.64 1.50
N MET A 31 28.31 1.43 1.12
CA MET A 31 27.55 0.57 0.21
C MET A 31 26.21 0.14 0.80
N TRP A 32 26.15 -0.19 2.10
CA TRP A 32 24.91 -0.55 2.78
C TRP A 32 23.89 0.60 2.75
N PHE A 33 24.31 1.81 3.08
CA PHE A 33 23.42 2.97 3.07
C PHE A 33 22.99 3.38 1.66
N ALA A 34 23.87 3.27 0.67
CA ALA A 34 23.52 3.49 -0.74
C ALA A 34 22.42 2.51 -1.19
N LEU A 35 22.61 1.22 -0.92
CA LEU A 35 21.62 0.20 -1.27
C LEU A 35 20.29 0.41 -0.53
N GLN A 36 20.34 0.80 0.75
CA GLN A 36 19.14 1.12 1.51
C GLN A 36 18.36 2.30 0.91
N ALA A 37 19.06 3.33 0.43
CA ALA A 37 18.46 4.48 -0.24
C ALA A 37 17.80 4.09 -1.58
N ASP A 38 18.50 3.30 -2.39
CA ASP A 38 17.98 2.80 -3.67
C ASP A 38 16.73 1.92 -3.45
N ILE A 39 16.73 1.08 -2.40
CA ILE A 39 15.57 0.27 -2.02
C ILE A 39 14.40 1.14 -1.55
N ALA A 40 14.65 2.22 -0.83
CA ALA A 40 13.59 3.14 -0.40
C ALA A 40 12.93 3.82 -1.61
N LEU A 41 13.74 4.33 -2.55
CA LEU A 41 13.25 4.93 -3.79
C LEU A 41 12.50 3.90 -4.66
N ALA A 42 13.01 2.68 -4.78
CA ALA A 42 12.37 1.61 -5.52
C ALA A 42 11.07 1.10 -4.86
N LYS A 43 10.85 1.36 -3.57
CA LYS A 43 9.58 1.06 -2.89
C LYS A 43 8.52 2.14 -3.14
N GLU A 44 8.94 3.36 -3.42
CA GLU A 44 8.05 4.46 -3.80
C GLU A 44 7.63 4.38 -5.28
N LEU A 45 8.39 3.64 -6.09
CA LEU A 45 8.11 3.41 -7.51
C LEU A 45 7.50 2.01 -7.71
N PRO A 46 6.51 1.84 -8.60
CA PRO A 46 6.02 2.84 -9.55
C PRO A 46 5.06 3.83 -8.89
N GLU A 47 5.17 5.11 -9.27
CA GLU A 47 4.06 6.04 -9.05
C GLU A 47 2.78 5.37 -9.59
N PRO A 48 1.66 5.42 -8.87
CA PRO A 48 0.42 4.86 -9.36
C PRO A 48 0.10 5.56 -10.68
N VAL A 49 0.39 4.86 -11.78
CA VAL A 49 0.02 5.32 -13.10
C VAL A 49 -1.49 5.27 -13.07
N ILE A 50 -2.15 6.43 -13.09
CA ILE A 50 -3.59 6.44 -13.35
C ILE A 50 -3.70 6.07 -14.82
N ASP A 51 -3.72 4.77 -15.07
CA ASP A 51 -3.80 4.21 -16.39
C ASP A 51 -5.16 4.62 -16.94
N ARG A 52 -5.22 5.02 -18.21
CA ARG A 52 -6.49 5.46 -18.83
C ARG A 52 -7.55 4.36 -18.71
N VAL A 53 -7.12 3.11 -18.62
CA VAL A 53 -7.93 1.92 -18.33
C VAL A 53 -8.64 2.02 -16.98
N GLU A 54 -7.99 2.54 -15.93
CA GLU A 54 -8.63 2.71 -14.61
C GLU A 54 -9.68 3.82 -14.63
N TYR A 55 -9.45 4.89 -15.38
CA TYR A 55 -10.46 5.94 -15.59
C TYR A 55 -11.68 5.41 -16.33
N ASP A 56 -11.46 4.72 -17.44
CA ASP A 56 -12.55 4.15 -18.25
C ASP A 56 -13.35 3.11 -17.43
N LEU A 57 -12.66 2.25 -16.68
CA LEU A 57 -13.29 1.25 -15.80
C LEU A 57 -14.08 1.91 -14.66
N LYS A 58 -13.55 2.97 -14.03
CA LYS A 58 -14.28 3.70 -12.98
C LYS A 58 -15.49 4.44 -13.54
N ASP A 59 -15.40 5.04 -14.73
CA ASP A 59 -16.54 5.74 -15.35
C ASP A 59 -17.66 4.76 -15.70
N GLU A 60 -17.32 3.60 -16.26
CA GLU A 60 -18.28 2.52 -16.54
C GLU A 60 -18.97 2.04 -15.25
N LEU A 61 -18.20 1.73 -14.20
CA LEU A 61 -18.75 1.29 -12.91
C LEU A 61 -19.66 2.34 -12.25
N ILE A 62 -19.29 3.61 -12.31
CA ILE A 62 -20.11 4.69 -11.75
C ILE A 62 -21.42 4.81 -12.52
N ARG A 63 -21.38 4.76 -13.86
CA ARG A 63 -22.59 4.82 -14.69
C ARG A 63 -23.51 3.62 -14.45
N GLU A 64 -22.94 2.42 -14.38
CA GLU A 64 -23.70 1.20 -14.08
C GLU A 64 -24.38 1.30 -12.70
N THR A 65 -23.63 1.71 -11.68
CA THR A 65 -24.16 1.89 -10.33
C THR A 65 -25.32 2.90 -10.29
N ILE A 66 -25.19 4.00 -11.04
CA ILE A 66 -26.24 5.02 -11.16
C ILE A 66 -27.48 4.47 -11.87
N MET A 67 -27.33 3.66 -12.92
CA MET A 67 -28.47 3.03 -13.60
C MET A 67 -29.19 2.04 -12.67
N ASN A 68 -28.45 1.14 -12.02
CA ASN A 68 -29.02 0.17 -11.09
C ASN A 68 -29.74 0.86 -9.92
N THR A 69 -29.15 1.92 -9.35
CA THR A 69 -29.79 2.68 -8.27
C THR A 69 -31.07 3.37 -8.73
N GLN A 70 -31.12 3.87 -9.98
CA GLN A 70 -32.35 4.47 -10.52
C GLN A 70 -33.47 3.45 -10.70
N GLU A 71 -33.13 2.27 -11.24
CA GLU A 71 -34.08 1.14 -11.36
C GLU A 71 -34.60 0.72 -9.98
N ASP A 72 -33.72 0.58 -8.99
CA ASP A 72 -34.09 0.27 -7.61
C ASP A 72 -35.06 1.31 -7.03
N VAL A 73 -34.82 2.60 -7.27
CA VAL A 73 -35.70 3.70 -6.80
C VAL A 73 -37.06 3.64 -7.49
N GLU A 74 -37.12 3.30 -8.77
CA GLU A 74 -38.37 3.16 -9.51
C GLU A 74 -39.19 1.98 -8.98
N GLU A 75 -38.57 0.81 -8.79
CA GLU A 75 -39.21 -0.34 -8.16
C GLU A 75 -39.73 -0.04 -6.74
N MET A 76 -38.95 0.71 -5.96
CA MET A 76 -39.36 1.13 -4.61
C MET A 76 -40.60 2.01 -4.65
N LYS A 77 -40.69 2.95 -5.61
CA LYS A 77 -41.88 3.79 -5.79
C LYS A 77 -43.12 2.95 -6.12
N GLU A 78 -43.03 2.01 -7.06
CA GLU A 78 -44.16 1.14 -7.38
C GLU A 78 -44.62 0.30 -6.19
N LYS A 79 -43.67 -0.19 -5.39
CA LYS A 79 -43.97 -0.94 -4.16
C LYS A 79 -44.65 -0.04 -3.13
N LEU A 80 -44.24 1.22 -3.00
CA LEU A 80 -44.89 2.20 -2.13
C LEU A 80 -46.32 2.50 -2.58
N ASP A 81 -46.55 2.73 -3.87
CA ASP A 81 -47.90 2.98 -4.41
C ASP A 81 -48.85 1.81 -4.10
N LYS A 82 -48.37 0.57 -4.25
CA LYS A 82 -49.14 -0.64 -3.90
C LYS A 82 -49.41 -0.76 -2.40
N ILE A 83 -48.48 -0.30 -1.55
CA ILE A 83 -48.69 -0.27 -0.10
C ILE A 83 -49.76 0.75 0.24
N ASP A 84 -49.70 1.96 -0.34
CA ASP A 84 -50.68 3.01 -0.12
C ASP A 84 -52.08 2.59 -0.58
N GLU A 85 -52.20 1.93 -1.73
CA GLU A 85 -53.47 1.38 -2.21
C GLU A 85 -54.07 0.35 -1.23
N ARG A 86 -53.26 -0.60 -0.77
CA ARG A 86 -53.68 -1.60 0.23
C ARG A 86 -54.07 -0.98 1.57
N LEU A 87 -53.32 0.03 2.01
CA LEU A 87 -53.63 0.77 3.25
C LEU A 87 -54.96 1.52 3.12
N TYR A 88 -55.22 2.14 1.97
CA TYR A 88 -56.47 2.79 1.67
C TYR A 88 -57.65 1.80 1.70
N GLU A 89 -57.52 0.63 1.08
CA GLU A 89 -58.55 -0.42 1.12
C GLU A 89 -58.85 -0.89 2.54
N ILE A 90 -57.81 -1.09 3.37
CA ILE A 90 -57.97 -1.48 4.78
C ILE A 90 -58.68 -0.39 5.57
N GLN A 91 -58.34 0.88 5.36
CA GLN A 91 -58.99 2.00 6.03
C GLN A 91 -60.45 2.18 5.61
N LYS A 92 -60.78 1.96 4.33
CA LYS A 92 -62.15 2.04 3.80
C LYS A 92 -63.07 0.94 4.35
N ASN A 93 -62.51 -0.21 4.69
CA ASN A 93 -63.25 -1.36 5.25
C ASN A 93 -63.39 -1.29 6.78
N ARG A 94 -62.95 -0.21 7.42
CA ARG A 94 -63.12 0.09 8.86
C ARG A 94 -64.29 1.04 9.08
#